data_AF-A0A5C3NPD3-F1
#
_entry.id   AF-A0A5C3NPD3-F1
#
_cell.length_a   1.000
_cell.length_b   1.000
_cell.length_c   1.000
_cell.angle_alpha   90.00
_cell.angle_beta   90.00
_cell.angle_gamma   90.00
#
_symmetry.space_group_name_H-M   'P 1'
#
loop_
_entity.id
_entity.type
_entity.pdbx_description
1 polymer ?
#
loop_
_entity_poly.entity_id
_entity_poly.type
_entity_poly.pdbx_seq_one_letter_code
_entity_poly.pdbx_strand_id
1 'polypeptide(L)'
;MPHANTSTTLTPRELRSELLTHPLMLSVGSLSLSTFMSRAIYGVVDWRPVLICVSSDILAIGMDHYFDQAPMLTHALKTGNAQMRTIFRKAKVLLLSSASLLIFALTLSPPSTWAMVSIFFGPAFVWDFNLFMMGGRQRGSPKTTTQKKAFRIKRIPGTKALLIGVIRGCGTFYIVRSVLGELSSSQGHNLDVWNPSQIVIWSTINRACHAVMADVRDFHEDWVKQVPTIPVLLKSVFRTKVLLTVMHLLTMVLYANNPYIVFSSIYATVLVWYLDESSPRGLYRLSFHSQTLTALLYAFAEAAKQYSLYQSI
;
A
#
# COMPACT_ATOMS: atom_id res chain seq x y z
N MET A 1 -39.67 -3.83 -14.36
CA MET A 1 -38.91 -4.56 -13.31
C MET A 1 -38.14 -3.53 -12.49
N PRO A 2 -38.40 -3.40 -11.18
CA PRO A 2 -37.77 -2.35 -10.39
C PRO A 2 -36.29 -2.67 -10.15
N HIS A 3 -35.42 -1.71 -10.43
CA HIS A 3 -34.00 -1.74 -10.14
C HIS A 3 -33.78 -1.84 -8.62
N ALA A 4 -33.23 -2.97 -8.17
CA ALA A 4 -32.74 -3.10 -6.81
C ALA A 4 -31.51 -2.18 -6.63
N ASN A 5 -31.73 -1.01 -6.04
CA ASN A 5 -30.69 -0.20 -5.42
C ASN A 5 -30.17 -0.92 -4.17
N THR A 6 -29.27 -1.89 -4.34
CA THR A 6 -28.50 -2.47 -3.22
C THR A 6 -27.17 -1.75 -3.10
N SER A 7 -27.21 -0.43 -2.81
CA SER A 7 -26.09 0.17 -2.09
C SER A 7 -26.21 -0.29 -0.65
N THR A 8 -25.58 -1.41 -0.32
CA THR A 8 -25.52 -1.93 1.05
C THR A 8 -25.00 -0.82 1.96
N THR A 9 -25.88 -0.23 2.77
CA THR A 9 -25.52 0.80 3.73
C THR A 9 -24.56 0.19 4.74
N LEU A 10 -23.28 0.56 4.67
CA LEU A 10 -22.28 0.11 5.64
C LEU A 10 -22.69 0.54 7.05
N THR A 11 -22.49 -0.36 8.00
CA THR A 11 -22.67 -0.03 9.41
C THR A 11 -21.62 1.01 9.85
N PRO A 12 -21.87 1.80 10.91
CA PRO A 12 -20.87 2.74 11.43
C PRO A 12 -19.53 2.07 11.80
N ARG A 13 -19.56 0.79 12.21
CA ARG A 13 -18.36 0.01 12.53
C ARG A 13 -17.53 -0.28 11.28
N GLU A 14 -18.18 -0.71 10.20
CA GLU A 14 -17.53 -0.97 8.92
C GLU A 14 -17.00 0.33 8.31
N LEU A 15 -17.79 1.42 8.35
CA LEU A 15 -17.36 2.73 7.88
C LEU A 15 -16.12 3.24 8.64
N ARG A 16 -16.07 3.06 9.97
CA ARG A 16 -14.88 3.38 10.78
C ARG A 16 -13.68 2.51 10.38
N SER A 17 -13.92 1.23 10.13
CA SER A 17 -12.87 0.31 9.71
C SER A 17 -12.28 0.74 8.37
N GLU A 18 -13.12 1.08 7.39
CA GLU A 18 -12.70 1.49 6.05
C GLU A 18 -12.00 2.86 6.03
N LEU A 19 -12.55 3.87 6.73
CA LEU A 19 -12.05 5.25 6.63
C LEU A 19 -10.91 5.59 7.59
N LEU A 20 -10.73 4.83 8.68
CA LEU A 20 -9.74 5.13 9.71
C LEU A 20 -8.79 3.96 9.94
N THR A 21 -9.33 2.80 10.30
CA THR A 21 -8.48 1.67 10.71
C THR A 21 -7.67 1.12 9.54
N HIS A 22 -8.27 0.99 8.36
CA HIS A 22 -7.58 0.41 7.21
C HIS A 22 -6.39 1.26 6.72
N PRO A 23 -6.52 2.58 6.50
CA PRO A 23 -5.37 3.43 6.17
C PRO A 23 -4.26 3.38 7.23
N LEU A 24 -4.62 3.46 8.52
CA LEU A 24 -3.65 3.43 9.62
C LEU A 24 -2.92 2.08 9.74
N MET A 25 -3.63 0.96 9.60
CA MET A 25 -3.01 -0.36 9.66
C MET A 25 -2.06 -0.59 8.49
N LEU A 26 -2.42 -0.13 7.29
CA LEU A 26 -1.55 -0.24 6.12
C LEU A 26 -0.30 0.65 6.25
N SER A 27 -0.42 1.83 6.85
CA SER A 27 0.72 2.72 7.04
C SER A 27 1.75 2.18 8.04
N VAL A 28 1.38 1.25 8.93
CA VAL A 28 2.35 0.52 9.78
C VAL A 28 3.35 -0.27 8.93
N GLY A 29 2.91 -0.84 7.80
CA GLY A 29 3.82 -1.51 6.87
C GLY A 29 4.85 -0.54 6.29
N SER A 30 4.44 0.69 5.99
CA SER A 30 5.32 1.74 5.44
C SER A 30 6.23 2.35 6.50
N LEU A 31 5.76 2.50 7.74
CA LEU A 31 6.59 2.80 8.90
C LEU A 31 7.70 1.76 9.06
N SER A 32 7.31 0.47 9.07
CA SER A 32 8.23 -0.65 9.25
C SER A 32 9.27 -0.71 8.15
N LEU A 33 8.83 -0.65 6.89
CA LEU A 33 9.71 -0.78 5.73
C LEU A 33 10.69 0.40 5.60
N SER A 34 10.22 1.63 5.76
CA SER A 34 11.09 2.82 5.67
C SER A 34 12.10 2.89 6.82
N THR A 35 11.70 2.53 8.04
CA THR A 35 12.60 2.42 9.19
C THR A 35 13.65 1.33 8.97
N PHE A 36 13.20 0.15 8.54
CA PHE A 36 14.05 -0.98 8.23
C PHE A 36 15.06 -0.64 7.13
N MET A 37 14.63 -0.04 6.02
CA MET A 37 15.52 0.40 4.92
C MET A 37 16.54 1.42 5.41
N SER A 38 16.12 2.39 6.22
CA SER A 38 17.03 3.40 6.77
C SER A 38 18.13 2.73 7.60
N ARG A 39 17.76 1.83 8.52
CA ARG A 39 18.73 1.14 9.38
C ARG A 39 19.59 0.12 8.63
N ALA A 40 19.00 -0.74 7.81
CA ALA A 40 19.68 -1.86 7.16
C ALA A 40 20.59 -1.45 6.00
N ILE A 41 20.30 -0.31 5.33
CA ILE A 41 21.13 0.17 4.22
C ILE A 41 22.05 1.30 4.66
N TYR A 42 21.55 2.24 5.45
CA TYR A 42 22.26 3.48 5.78
C TYR A 42 22.77 3.50 7.22
N GLY A 43 22.51 2.46 8.01
CA GLY A 43 22.95 2.37 9.40
C GLY A 43 22.23 3.30 10.38
N VAL A 44 21.36 4.21 9.89
CA VAL A 44 20.72 5.26 10.69
C VAL A 44 19.21 5.22 10.53
N VAL A 45 18.48 5.62 11.57
CA VAL A 45 17.02 5.82 11.48
C VAL A 45 16.75 7.31 11.40
N ASP A 46 16.25 7.78 10.26
CA ASP A 46 15.83 9.16 10.05
C ASP A 46 14.31 9.23 9.97
N TRP A 47 13.72 10.19 10.69
CA TRP A 47 12.28 10.36 10.76
C TRP A 47 11.68 10.91 9.46
N ARG A 48 12.44 11.64 8.63
CA ARG A 48 11.95 12.30 7.41
C ARG A 48 11.42 11.31 6.37
N PRO A 49 12.20 10.32 5.87
CA PRO A 49 11.68 9.37 4.89
C PRO A 49 10.55 8.51 5.47
N VAL A 50 10.60 8.22 6.77
CA VAL A 50 9.55 7.50 7.49
C VAL A 50 8.24 8.28 7.48
N LEU A 51 8.27 9.55 7.88
CA LEU A 51 7.08 10.40 7.92
C LEU A 51 6.51 10.65 6.52
N ILE A 52 7.36 10.80 5.50
CA ILE A 52 6.96 10.92 4.09
C ILE A 52 6.20 9.65 3.65
N CYS A 53 6.77 8.47 3.87
CA CYS A 53 6.16 7.21 3.41
C CYS A 53 4.85 6.91 4.15
N VAL A 54 4.82 7.09 5.46
CA VAL A 54 3.62 6.89 6.29
C VAL A 54 2.50 7.85 5.87
N SER A 55 2.81 9.15 5.77
CA SER A 55 1.81 10.16 5.42
C SER A 55 1.30 9.97 4.00
N SER A 56 2.18 9.63 3.05
CA SER A 56 1.80 9.38 1.65
C SER A 56 0.90 8.16 1.52
N ASP A 57 1.16 7.08 2.26
CA ASP A 57 0.28 5.89 2.27
C ASP A 57 -1.10 6.21 2.87
N ILE A 58 -1.15 6.92 4.01
CA ILE A 58 -2.42 7.34 4.62
C ILE A 58 -3.22 8.21 3.65
N LEU A 59 -2.57 9.14 2.94
CA LEU A 59 -3.23 9.98 1.95
C LEU A 59 -3.72 9.17 0.75
N ALA A 60 -2.87 8.34 0.15
CA ALA A 60 -3.22 7.56 -1.02
C ALA A 60 -4.41 6.62 -0.75
N ILE A 61 -4.35 5.83 0.32
CA ILE A 61 -5.43 4.92 0.69
C ILE A 61 -6.62 5.68 1.24
N GLY A 62 -6.37 6.62 2.15
CA GLY A 62 -7.42 7.32 2.86
C GLY A 62 -8.26 8.19 1.93
N MET A 63 -7.66 8.85 0.94
CA MET A 63 -8.43 9.60 -0.08
C MET A 63 -9.26 8.66 -0.95
N ASP A 64 -8.68 7.55 -1.40
CA ASP A 64 -9.38 6.52 -2.21
C ASP A 64 -10.65 6.04 -1.49
N HIS A 65 -10.51 5.57 -0.24
CA HIS A 65 -11.63 5.10 0.56
C HIS A 65 -12.59 6.25 0.96
N TYR A 66 -12.09 7.47 1.19
CA TYR A 66 -12.95 8.61 1.52
C TYR A 66 -13.87 8.98 0.36
N PHE A 67 -13.35 9.01 -0.87
CA PHE A 67 -14.14 9.33 -2.06
C PHE A 67 -15.06 8.18 -2.48
N ASP A 68 -14.63 6.92 -2.36
CA ASP A 68 -15.49 5.76 -2.63
C ASP A 68 -16.71 5.71 -1.69
N GLN A 69 -16.58 6.22 -0.46
CA GLN A 69 -17.67 6.30 0.51
C GLN A 69 -18.45 7.62 0.50
N ALA A 70 -18.22 8.53 -0.46
CA ALA A 70 -18.97 9.79 -0.58
C ALA A 70 -20.52 9.64 -0.63
N PRO A 71 -21.09 8.58 -1.23
CA PRO A 71 -22.54 8.33 -1.15
C PRO A 71 -23.04 8.15 0.29
N MET A 72 -22.26 7.52 1.16
CA MET A 72 -22.61 7.31 2.57
C MET A 72 -22.57 8.61 3.37
N LEU A 73 -21.66 9.54 3.03
CA LEU A 73 -21.67 10.89 3.60
C LEU A 73 -22.94 11.64 3.22
N THR A 74 -23.33 11.55 1.94
CA THR A 74 -24.57 12.17 1.44
C THR A 74 -25.80 11.60 2.15
N HIS A 75 -25.84 10.28 2.35
CA HIS A 75 -26.89 9.61 3.12
C HIS A 75 -26.93 10.09 4.58
N ALA A 76 -25.77 10.16 5.25
CA ALA A 76 -25.68 10.60 6.65
C ALA A 76 -26.12 12.06 6.83
N LEU A 77 -25.87 12.93 5.86
CA LEU A 77 -26.36 14.31 5.86
C LEU A 77 -27.89 14.36 5.70
N LYS A 78 -28.45 13.57 4.78
CA LYS A 78 -29.90 13.51 4.55
C LYS A 78 -30.67 12.91 5.73
N THR A 79 -30.09 11.93 6.42
CA THR A 79 -30.74 11.20 7.53
C THR A 79 -30.39 11.75 8.91
N GLY A 80 -29.53 12.76 9.00
CA GLY A 80 -29.11 13.33 10.29
C GLY A 80 -28.25 12.39 11.14
N ASN A 81 -27.65 11.33 10.57
CA ASN A 81 -26.86 10.36 11.31
C ASN A 81 -25.54 10.98 11.83
N ALA A 82 -25.53 11.43 13.08
CA ALA A 82 -24.41 12.12 13.71
C ALA A 82 -23.16 11.23 13.85
N GLN A 83 -23.34 9.91 14.01
CA GLN A 83 -22.23 8.96 14.18
C GLN A 83 -21.44 8.82 12.87
N MET A 84 -22.11 8.59 11.75
CA MET A 84 -21.47 8.52 10.43
C MET A 84 -20.77 9.84 10.07
N ARG A 85 -21.41 10.98 10.32
CA ARG A 85 -20.80 12.30 10.13
C ARG A 85 -19.52 12.49 10.96
N THR A 86 -19.52 12.02 12.20
CA THR A 86 -18.34 12.10 13.07
C THR A 86 -17.18 11.26 12.54
N ILE A 87 -17.47 10.08 11.96
CA ILE A 87 -16.44 9.24 11.33
C ILE A 87 -15.83 9.96 10.11
N PHE A 88 -16.64 10.52 9.22
CA PHE A 88 -16.14 11.31 8.09
C PHE A 88 -15.34 12.54 8.52
N ARG A 89 -15.75 13.21 9.60
CA ARG A 89 -14.99 14.34 10.17
C ARG A 89 -13.61 13.87 10.65
N LYS A 90 -13.55 12.77 11.40
CA LYS A 90 -12.27 12.20 11.87
C LYS A 90 -11.37 11.78 10.69
N ALA A 91 -11.95 11.16 9.66
CA ALA A 91 -11.20 10.78 8.46
C ALA A 91 -10.63 12.01 7.73
N LYS A 92 -11.41 13.08 7.61
CA LYS A 92 -10.92 14.35 7.05
C LYS A 92 -9.78 14.96 7.87
N VAL A 93 -9.88 14.94 9.20
CA VAL A 93 -8.79 15.43 10.08
C VAL A 93 -7.54 14.57 9.93
N LEU A 94 -7.67 13.25 9.84
CA LEU A 94 -6.55 12.34 9.57
C LEU A 94 -5.85 12.66 8.24
N LEU A 95 -6.62 12.90 7.17
CA LEU A 95 -6.07 13.27 5.86
C LEU A 95 -5.36 14.62 5.91
N LEU A 96 -5.97 15.64 6.51
CA LEU A 96 -5.38 16.98 6.61
C LEU A 96 -4.11 17.01 7.47
N SER A 97 -4.11 16.29 8.60
CA SER A 97 -2.91 16.16 9.44
C SER A 97 -1.80 15.42 8.70
N SER A 98 -2.11 14.34 7.99
CA SER A 98 -1.13 13.61 7.17
C SER A 98 -0.57 14.47 6.04
N ALA A 99 -1.41 15.28 5.36
CA ALA A 99 -0.94 16.23 4.35
C ALA A 99 0.02 17.28 4.95
N SER A 100 -0.32 17.80 6.13
CA SER A 100 0.52 18.78 6.83
C SER A 100 1.87 18.17 7.23
N LEU A 101 1.86 16.94 7.76
CA LEU A 101 3.08 16.20 8.11
C LEU A 101 3.93 15.87 6.88
N LEU A 102 3.31 15.51 5.76
CA LEU A 102 4.01 15.27 4.50
C LEU A 102 4.71 16.55 4.01
N ILE A 103 4.00 17.68 3.98
CA ILE A 103 4.57 18.96 3.57
C ILE A 103 5.73 19.35 4.50
N PHE A 104 5.53 19.24 5.82
CA PHE A 104 6.58 19.51 6.80
C PHE A 104 7.83 18.65 6.57
N ALA A 105 7.67 17.34 6.41
CA ALA A 105 8.80 16.44 6.14
C ALA A 105 9.50 16.77 4.82
N LEU A 106 8.75 17.09 3.77
CA LEU A 106 9.29 17.47 2.46
C LEU A 106 10.06 18.80 2.52
N THR A 107 9.58 19.80 3.26
CA THR A 107 10.29 21.07 3.43
C THR A 107 11.63 20.92 4.15
N LEU A 108 11.78 19.87 4.96
CA LEU A 108 13.01 19.53 5.68
C LEU A 108 13.85 18.44 4.98
N SER A 109 13.48 18.09 3.75
CA SER A 109 14.16 17.08 2.93
C SER A 109 14.78 17.71 1.69
N PRO A 110 15.78 17.05 1.07
CA PRO A 110 16.36 17.52 -0.19
C PRO A 110 15.32 17.70 -1.31
N PRO A 111 15.50 18.65 -2.25
CA PRO A 111 14.59 18.83 -3.38
C PRO A 111 14.42 17.58 -4.25
N SER A 112 15.43 16.70 -4.32
CA SER A 112 15.34 15.42 -5.00
C SER A 112 14.27 14.50 -4.41
N THR A 113 14.00 14.61 -3.09
CA THR A 113 12.93 13.86 -2.41
C THR A 113 11.55 14.27 -2.92
N TRP A 114 11.34 15.56 -3.23
CA TRP A 114 10.09 16.03 -3.84
C TRP A 114 9.83 15.33 -5.17
N ALA A 115 10.86 15.26 -6.03
CA ALA A 115 10.75 14.56 -7.30
C ALA A 115 10.40 13.08 -7.11
N MET A 116 11.04 12.39 -6.16
CA MET A 116 10.74 10.96 -5.88
C MET A 116 9.31 10.76 -5.37
N VAL A 117 8.83 11.62 -4.45
CA VAL A 117 7.43 11.57 -3.99
C VAL A 117 6.47 11.83 -5.14
N SER A 118 6.74 12.82 -5.99
CA SER A 118 5.89 13.13 -7.16
C SER A 118 5.86 11.98 -8.17
N ILE A 119 6.99 11.32 -8.44
CA ILE A 119 7.08 10.21 -9.39
C ILE A 119 6.36 8.96 -8.87
N PHE A 120 6.59 8.58 -7.61
CA PHE A 120 6.07 7.32 -7.07
C PHE A 120 4.70 7.48 -6.42
N PHE A 121 4.48 8.47 -5.55
CA PHE A 121 3.20 8.65 -4.85
C PHE A 121 2.23 9.58 -5.59
N GLY A 122 2.72 10.49 -6.43
CA GLY A 122 1.88 11.36 -7.25
C GLY A 122 0.79 10.62 -8.03
N PRO A 123 1.10 9.52 -8.77
CA PRO A 123 0.10 8.72 -9.48
C PRO A 123 -1.00 8.17 -8.57
N ALA A 124 -0.67 7.81 -7.32
CA ALA A 124 -1.64 7.31 -6.35
C ALA A 124 -2.61 8.41 -5.87
N PHE A 125 -2.18 9.67 -5.83
CA PHE A 125 -3.04 10.80 -5.48
C PHE A 125 -4.00 11.19 -6.60
N VAL A 126 -3.61 10.95 -7.86
CA VAL A 126 -4.44 11.23 -9.05
C VAL A 126 -5.17 9.99 -9.57
N TRP A 127 -5.12 8.90 -8.82
CA TRP A 127 -5.53 7.56 -9.25
C TRP A 127 -7.00 7.43 -9.68
N ASP A 128 -7.88 8.27 -9.12
CA ASP A 128 -9.30 8.37 -9.48
C ASP A 128 -9.66 9.62 -10.29
N PHE A 129 -8.67 10.45 -10.65
CA PHE A 129 -8.90 11.60 -11.53
C PHE A 129 -9.04 11.13 -12.98
N ASN A 130 -10.10 11.61 -13.64
CA ASN A 130 -10.29 11.39 -15.08
C ASN A 130 -9.19 12.16 -15.84
N LEU A 131 -8.09 11.48 -16.16
CA LEU A 131 -6.90 12.03 -16.84
C LEU A 131 -7.22 12.80 -18.15
N PHE A 132 -8.38 12.54 -18.77
CA PHE A 132 -8.82 13.18 -20.02
C PHE A 132 -9.88 14.30 -19.86
N MET A 133 -10.22 14.75 -18.64
CA MET A 133 -11.05 15.96 -18.48
C MET A 133 -10.25 17.27 -18.45
N MET A 134 -8.92 17.19 -18.59
CA MET A 134 -8.03 18.35 -18.69
C MET A 134 -7.80 18.76 -20.16
N GLY A 135 -8.86 18.73 -20.97
CA GLY A 135 -8.85 19.06 -22.39
C GLY A 135 -10.19 19.62 -22.83
N GLY A 136 -10.38 20.93 -22.64
CA GLY A 136 -11.36 21.75 -23.35
C GLY A 136 -12.84 21.54 -23.02
N ARG A 137 -13.48 22.59 -22.50
CA ARG A 137 -14.94 22.79 -22.66
C ARG A 137 -15.26 22.82 -24.16
N GLN A 138 -15.64 21.68 -24.75
CA GLN A 138 -16.37 21.69 -26.00
C GLN A 138 -17.83 22.04 -25.70
N ARG A 139 -18.13 23.32 -25.89
CA ARG A 139 -19.48 23.88 -25.88
C ARG A 139 -20.17 23.43 -27.17
N GLY A 140 -21.18 22.57 -27.03
CA GLY A 140 -22.10 22.21 -28.13
C GLY A 140 -21.76 20.93 -28.90
N SER A 141 -22.27 19.79 -28.43
CA SER A 141 -22.54 18.61 -29.27
C SER A 141 -23.58 17.71 -28.58
N PRO A 142 -24.48 17.03 -29.32
CA PRO A 142 -25.73 16.48 -28.79
C PRO A 142 -25.53 15.31 -27.82
N LYS A 143 -26.52 15.09 -26.95
CA LYS A 143 -26.63 13.96 -26.03
C LYS A 143 -26.70 12.63 -26.80
N THR A 144 -25.55 12.02 -27.06
CA THR A 144 -25.47 10.59 -27.42
C THR A 144 -25.05 9.78 -26.19
N THR A 145 -25.84 8.76 -25.92
CA THR A 145 -25.82 7.81 -24.79
C THR A 145 -24.65 6.83 -24.86
N THR A 146 -23.43 7.34 -24.97
CA THR A 146 -22.22 6.56 -24.72
C THR A 146 -21.49 7.24 -23.57
N GLN A 147 -21.61 6.67 -22.38
CA GLN A 147 -20.75 7.00 -21.23
C GLN A 147 -19.29 6.96 -21.73
N LYS A 148 -18.70 8.14 -21.99
CA LYS A 148 -17.26 8.26 -22.23
C LYS A 148 -16.58 7.64 -21.02
N LYS A 149 -16.10 6.41 -21.16
CA LYS A 149 -15.44 5.63 -20.12
C LYS A 149 -14.22 6.42 -19.67
N ALA A 150 -14.38 7.12 -18.55
CA ALA A 150 -13.28 7.70 -17.81
C ALA A 150 -12.16 6.66 -17.68
N PHE A 151 -10.97 7.00 -18.18
CA PHE A 151 -9.79 6.17 -18.05
C PHE A 151 -9.32 6.24 -16.59
N ARG A 152 -9.84 5.32 -15.77
CA ARG A 152 -9.34 5.09 -14.42
C ARG A 152 -8.25 4.02 -14.50
N ILE A 153 -7.07 4.30 -13.95
CA ILE A 153 -5.95 3.34 -13.92
C ILE A 153 -6.39 2.01 -13.25
N LYS A 154 -7.36 2.07 -12.31
CA LYS A 154 -8.08 0.92 -11.73
C LYS A 154 -8.63 -0.08 -12.77
N ARG A 155 -8.82 0.30 -14.04
CA ARG A 155 -9.43 -0.51 -15.10
C ARG A 155 -8.43 -1.08 -16.11
N ILE A 156 -7.12 -0.86 -15.94
CA ILE A 156 -6.11 -1.53 -16.78
C ILE A 156 -5.85 -2.93 -16.20
N PRO A 157 -6.01 -4.01 -17.00
CA PRO A 157 -5.85 -5.39 -16.53
C PRO A 157 -4.58 -5.63 -15.73
N GLY A 158 -4.72 -6.16 -14.50
CA GLY A 158 -3.61 -6.58 -13.62
C GLY A 158 -2.64 -5.48 -13.16
N THR A 159 -2.80 -4.25 -13.65
CA THR A 159 -1.82 -3.17 -13.50
C THR A 159 -1.90 -2.52 -12.13
N LYS A 160 -3.07 -2.58 -11.48
CA LYS A 160 -3.29 -2.10 -10.10
C LYS A 160 -2.28 -2.72 -9.12
N ALA A 161 -2.16 -4.05 -9.13
CA ALA A 161 -1.27 -4.75 -8.19
C ALA A 161 0.21 -4.44 -8.47
N LEU A 162 0.61 -4.39 -9.74
CA LEU A 162 1.98 -4.07 -10.14
C LEU A 162 2.36 -2.63 -9.79
N LEU A 163 1.48 -1.66 -10.07
CA LEU A 163 1.70 -0.26 -9.70
C LEU A 163 1.75 -0.09 -8.18
N ILE A 164 0.87 -0.75 -7.41
CA ILE A 164 0.97 -0.73 -5.94
C ILE A 164 2.33 -1.29 -5.48
N GLY A 165 2.79 -2.39 -6.10
CA GLY A 165 4.10 -2.97 -5.84
C GLY A 165 5.24 -1.99 -6.12
N VAL A 166 5.26 -1.34 -7.29
CA VAL A 166 6.30 -0.39 -7.69
C VAL A 166 6.27 0.87 -6.84
N ILE A 167 5.09 1.45 -6.62
CA ILE A 167 4.94 2.69 -5.84
C ILE A 167 5.38 2.46 -4.40
N ARG A 168 4.98 1.34 -3.78
CA ARG A 168 5.26 1.09 -2.35
C ARG A 168 6.57 0.38 -2.08
N GLY A 169 7.04 -0.49 -2.98
CA GLY A 169 8.33 -1.16 -2.87
C GLY A 169 9.45 -0.24 -3.31
N CYS A 170 9.58 -0.01 -4.63
CA CYS A 170 10.59 0.87 -5.20
C CYS A 170 10.48 2.31 -4.68
N GLY A 171 9.28 2.88 -4.62
CA GLY A 171 9.11 4.27 -4.20
C GLY A 171 9.58 4.55 -2.78
N THR A 172 9.30 3.65 -1.82
CA THR A 172 9.82 3.75 -0.45
C THR A 172 11.35 3.76 -0.45
N PHE A 173 11.99 2.87 -1.20
CA PHE A 173 13.45 2.83 -1.30
C PHE A 173 14.03 4.12 -1.88
N TYR A 174 13.48 4.63 -2.97
CA TYR A 174 13.99 5.85 -3.61
C TYR A 174 13.78 7.09 -2.75
N ILE A 175 12.71 7.15 -1.96
CA ILE A 175 12.51 8.23 -0.97
C ILE A 175 13.56 8.13 0.13
N VAL A 176 13.75 6.96 0.74
CA VAL A 176 14.81 6.75 1.75
C VAL A 176 16.18 7.14 1.20
N ARG A 177 16.51 6.67 -0.01
CA ARG A 177 17.75 7.01 -0.70
C ARG A 177 17.89 8.49 -1.00
N SER A 178 16.82 9.18 -1.38
CA SER A 178 16.88 10.62 -1.67
C SER A 178 17.19 11.46 -0.43
N VAL A 179 16.82 10.98 0.76
CA VAL A 179 17.08 11.67 2.03
C VAL A 179 18.43 11.28 2.62
N LEU A 180 18.81 10.00 2.53
CA LEU A 180 19.99 9.45 3.21
C LEU A 180 21.17 9.14 2.29
N GLY A 181 21.00 9.19 0.98
CA GLY A 181 22.01 8.78 0.00
C GLY A 181 23.31 9.56 0.07
N GLU A 182 23.27 10.81 0.53
CA GLU A 182 24.46 11.65 0.72
C GLU A 182 25.23 11.31 2.01
N LEU A 183 24.59 10.65 2.98
CA LEU A 183 25.23 10.21 4.23
C LEU A 183 26.06 8.93 4.05
N SER A 184 25.93 8.24 2.90
CA SER A 184 26.57 6.95 2.62
C SER A 184 28.05 7.02 2.23
N SER A 185 28.73 8.15 2.37
CA SER A 185 30.14 8.27 1.95
C SER A 185 31.17 7.58 2.87
N SER A 186 30.78 6.95 3.98
CA SER A 186 31.75 6.33 4.88
C SER A 186 31.12 5.43 5.95
N GLN A 187 30.85 4.17 5.65
CA GLN A 187 31.03 3.04 6.58
C GLN A 187 30.73 1.73 5.87
N GLY A 188 31.80 1.04 5.45
CA GLY A 188 31.74 -0.34 5.00
C GLY A 188 31.38 -1.26 6.17
N HIS A 189 30.09 -1.49 6.40
CA HIS A 189 29.65 -2.67 7.14
C HIS A 189 29.68 -3.88 6.19
N ASN A 190 30.87 -4.48 6.05
CA ASN A 190 31.12 -5.71 5.28
C ASN A 190 30.44 -6.98 5.84
N LEU A 191 29.35 -6.83 6.61
CA LEU A 191 28.67 -7.93 7.32
C LEU A 191 27.14 -7.89 7.21
N ASP A 192 26.54 -6.93 6.49
CA ASP A 192 25.08 -6.91 6.39
C ASP A 192 24.57 -7.84 5.28
N VAL A 193 23.59 -8.67 5.61
CA VAL A 193 22.98 -9.67 4.72
C VAL A 193 22.16 -9.00 3.62
N TRP A 194 21.88 -7.70 3.76
CA TRP A 194 21.00 -6.94 2.91
C TRP A 194 21.75 -6.09 1.88
N ASN A 195 21.51 -6.37 0.61
CA ASN A 195 21.86 -5.47 -0.49
C ASN A 195 20.63 -4.61 -0.87
N PRO A 196 20.80 -3.31 -1.19
CA PRO A 196 19.76 -2.48 -1.79
C PRO A 196 18.90 -3.16 -2.87
N SER A 197 19.51 -3.92 -3.79
CA SER A 197 18.77 -4.61 -4.86
C SER A 197 17.81 -5.67 -4.31
N GLN A 198 18.26 -6.46 -3.33
CA GLN A 198 17.45 -7.48 -2.67
C GLN A 198 16.24 -6.84 -1.99
N ILE A 199 16.45 -5.77 -1.22
CA ILE A 199 15.39 -5.05 -0.53
C ILE A 199 14.35 -4.51 -1.53
N VAL A 200 14.79 -3.87 -2.61
CA VAL A 200 13.88 -3.30 -3.63
C VAL A 200 13.06 -4.40 -4.31
N ILE A 201 13.72 -5.44 -4.80
CA ILE A 201 13.06 -6.51 -5.56
C ILE A 201 12.09 -7.28 -4.65
N TRP A 202 12.55 -7.73 -3.48
CA TRP A 202 11.70 -8.44 -2.52
C TRP A 202 10.53 -7.58 -2.06
N SER A 203 10.76 -6.32 -1.68
CA SER A 203 9.68 -5.46 -1.18
C SER A 203 8.62 -5.19 -2.26
N THR A 204 9.04 -5.04 -3.51
CA THR A 204 8.15 -4.85 -4.67
C THR A 204 7.32 -6.09 -4.95
N ILE A 205 7.94 -7.26 -5.06
CA ILE A 205 7.23 -8.53 -5.27
C ILE A 205 6.24 -8.77 -4.14
N ASN A 206 6.69 -8.64 -2.90
CA ASN A 206 5.86 -8.88 -1.74
C ASN A 206 4.65 -7.92 -1.70
N ARG A 207 4.83 -6.62 -1.96
CA ARG A 207 3.72 -5.66 -2.04
C ARG A 207 2.76 -5.94 -3.19
N ALA A 208 3.26 -6.34 -4.35
CA ALA A 208 2.43 -6.73 -5.49
C ALA A 208 1.58 -7.97 -5.16
N CYS A 209 2.19 -9.01 -4.59
CA CYS A 209 1.49 -10.23 -4.16
C CYS A 209 0.40 -9.91 -3.13
N HIS A 210 0.66 -9.01 -2.17
CA HIS A 210 -0.36 -8.57 -1.21
C HIS A 210 -1.51 -7.81 -1.84
N ALA A 211 -1.23 -6.96 -2.84
CA ALA A 211 -2.29 -6.29 -3.58
C ALA A 211 -3.17 -7.30 -4.32
N VAL A 212 -2.58 -8.35 -4.90
CA VAL A 212 -3.35 -9.45 -5.52
C VAL A 212 -4.15 -10.24 -4.47
N MET A 213 -3.63 -10.46 -3.26
CA MET A 213 -4.41 -11.08 -2.18
C MET A 213 -5.63 -10.25 -1.77
N ALA A 214 -5.53 -8.91 -1.80
CA ALA A 214 -6.70 -8.06 -1.59
C ALA A 214 -7.73 -8.22 -2.73
N ASP A 215 -7.27 -8.39 -3.97
CA ASP A 215 -8.16 -8.68 -5.11
C ASP A 215 -8.77 -10.11 -5.01
N VAL A 216 -8.07 -11.09 -4.42
CA VAL A 216 -8.64 -12.43 -4.14
C VAL A 216 -9.81 -12.32 -3.18
N ARG A 217 -9.68 -11.53 -2.12
CA ARG A 217 -10.77 -11.28 -1.15
C ARG A 217 -12.02 -10.71 -1.82
N ASP A 218 -11.83 -9.82 -2.80
CA ASP A 218 -12.91 -9.09 -3.46
C ASP A 218 -13.33 -9.76 -4.79
N PHE A 219 -12.90 -11.00 -5.05
CA PHE A 219 -13.08 -11.68 -6.34
C PHE A 219 -14.53 -11.71 -6.82
N HIS A 220 -15.49 -12.11 -5.98
CA HIS A 220 -16.89 -12.15 -6.40
C HIS A 220 -17.44 -10.78 -6.81
N GLU A 221 -17.09 -9.73 -6.05
CA GLU A 221 -17.51 -8.36 -6.35
C GLU A 221 -16.86 -7.84 -7.64
N ASP A 222 -15.55 -8.08 -7.80
CA ASP A 222 -14.80 -7.71 -9.00
C ASP A 222 -15.26 -8.48 -10.24
N TRP A 223 -15.64 -9.76 -10.08
CA TRP A 223 -16.21 -10.59 -11.13
C TRP A 223 -17.54 -10.03 -11.61
N VAL A 224 -18.45 -9.69 -10.70
CA VAL A 224 -19.75 -9.09 -11.05
C VAL A 224 -19.56 -7.72 -11.72
N LYS A 225 -18.61 -6.91 -11.23
CA LYS A 225 -18.33 -5.57 -11.77
C LYS A 225 -17.42 -5.58 -13.00
N GLN A 226 -16.91 -6.76 -13.41
CA GLN A 226 -15.93 -6.93 -14.49
C GLN A 226 -14.71 -6.01 -14.32
N VAL A 227 -14.22 -5.89 -13.08
CA VAL A 227 -12.96 -5.20 -12.78
C VAL A 227 -11.81 -6.15 -13.15
N PRO A 228 -10.88 -5.74 -14.02
CA PRO A 228 -9.89 -6.67 -14.56
C PRO A 228 -8.70 -6.88 -13.60
N THR A 229 -8.98 -7.38 -12.40
CA THR A 229 -7.96 -7.79 -11.42
C THR A 229 -7.34 -9.14 -11.79
N ILE A 230 -6.17 -9.47 -11.24
CA ILE A 230 -5.47 -10.74 -11.57
C ILE A 230 -6.38 -11.97 -11.36
N PRO A 231 -7.13 -12.11 -10.25
CA PRO A 231 -8.06 -13.23 -10.07
C PRO A 231 -9.15 -13.32 -11.15
N VAL A 232 -9.70 -12.18 -11.57
CA VAL A 232 -10.72 -12.11 -12.63
C VAL A 232 -10.12 -12.48 -13.99
N LEU A 233 -8.91 -12.01 -14.30
CA LEU A 233 -8.21 -12.35 -15.54
C LEU A 233 -7.87 -13.84 -15.63
N LEU A 234 -7.47 -14.45 -14.52
CA LEU A 234 -7.24 -15.90 -14.43
C LEU A 234 -8.54 -16.71 -14.31
N LYS A 235 -9.67 -16.03 -14.10
CA LYS A 235 -11.01 -16.59 -13.85
C LYS A 235 -11.04 -17.58 -12.69
N SER A 236 -10.15 -17.41 -11.71
CA SER A 236 -9.97 -18.39 -10.64
C SER A 236 -9.12 -17.85 -9.49
N VAL A 237 -9.65 -17.96 -8.27
CA VAL A 237 -8.86 -17.75 -7.05
C VAL A 237 -7.77 -18.81 -6.91
N PHE A 238 -8.07 -20.08 -7.18
CA PHE A 238 -7.07 -21.16 -7.08
C PHE A 238 -5.85 -20.90 -7.98
N ARG A 239 -6.05 -20.55 -9.26
CA ARG A 239 -4.94 -20.22 -10.18
C ARG A 239 -4.13 -19.03 -9.68
N THR A 240 -4.80 -18.06 -9.05
CA THR A 240 -4.13 -16.92 -8.43
C THR A 240 -3.27 -17.34 -7.25
N LYS A 241 -3.80 -18.18 -6.34
CA LYS A 241 -3.04 -18.71 -5.20
C LYS A 241 -1.80 -19.50 -5.65
N VAL A 242 -1.93 -20.30 -6.72
CA VAL A 242 -0.79 -20.99 -7.34
C VAL A 242 0.24 -19.99 -7.86
N LEU A 243 -0.19 -18.96 -8.62
CA LEU A 243 0.70 -17.91 -9.12
C LEU A 243 1.47 -17.22 -7.99
N LEU A 244 0.77 -16.81 -6.93
CA LEU A 244 1.39 -16.14 -5.78
C LEU A 244 2.38 -17.05 -5.05
N THR A 245 2.05 -18.34 -4.91
CA THR A 245 2.95 -19.34 -4.35
C THR A 245 4.22 -19.48 -5.17
N VAL A 246 4.10 -19.57 -6.51
CA VAL A 246 5.25 -19.63 -7.42
C VAL A 246 6.11 -18.37 -7.28
N MET A 247 5.51 -17.18 -7.22
CA MET A 247 6.27 -15.93 -7.03
C MET A 247 7.06 -15.91 -5.72
N HIS A 248 6.46 -16.38 -4.62
CA HIS A 248 7.16 -16.49 -3.33
C HIS A 248 8.24 -17.57 -3.35
N LEU A 249 8.00 -18.73 -3.95
CA LEU A 249 9.01 -19.79 -4.14
C LEU A 249 10.21 -19.30 -4.94
N LEU A 250 9.97 -18.64 -6.08
CA LEU A 250 11.04 -18.04 -6.89
C LEU A 250 11.84 -16.99 -6.11
N THR A 251 11.15 -16.18 -5.30
CA THR A 251 11.81 -15.20 -4.42
C THR A 251 12.70 -15.88 -3.37
N MET A 252 12.25 -17.01 -2.80
CA MET A 252 13.06 -17.79 -1.86
C MET A 252 14.28 -18.40 -2.53
N VAL A 253 14.13 -18.97 -3.73
CA VAL A 253 15.25 -19.56 -4.48
C VAL A 253 16.27 -18.49 -4.86
N LEU A 254 15.81 -17.35 -5.36
CA LEU A 254 16.68 -16.24 -5.77
C LEU A 254 17.49 -15.65 -4.59
N TYR A 255 16.90 -15.67 -3.39
CA TYR A 255 17.51 -15.09 -2.19
C TYR A 255 17.67 -16.11 -1.07
N ALA A 256 18.03 -17.34 -1.40
CA ALA A 256 18.11 -18.46 -0.45
C ALA A 256 19.06 -18.20 0.73
N ASN A 257 20.09 -17.39 0.51
CA ASN A 257 21.08 -17.01 1.53
C ASN A 257 20.62 -15.87 2.45
N ASN A 258 19.45 -15.27 2.19
CA ASN A 258 18.88 -14.22 3.02
C ASN A 258 17.72 -14.81 3.86
N PRO A 259 17.96 -15.20 5.13
CA PRO A 259 16.97 -15.91 5.94
C PRO A 259 15.72 -15.06 6.22
N TYR A 260 15.84 -13.74 6.19
CA TYR A 260 14.72 -12.82 6.40
C TYR A 260 13.74 -12.81 5.21
N ILE A 261 14.28 -12.83 3.98
CA ILE A 261 13.48 -12.95 2.75
C ILE A 261 12.81 -14.32 2.69
N VAL A 262 13.55 -15.38 3.01
CA VAL A 262 13.03 -16.75 3.04
C VAL A 262 11.88 -16.85 4.04
N PHE A 263 12.09 -16.43 5.30
CA PHE A 263 11.06 -16.48 6.32
C PHE A 263 9.82 -15.64 5.94
N SER A 264 10.01 -14.42 5.44
CA SER A 264 8.90 -13.59 4.96
C SER A 264 8.10 -14.27 3.85
N SER A 265 8.77 -14.99 2.95
CA SER A 265 8.15 -15.63 1.79
C SER A 265 7.41 -16.92 2.20
N ILE A 266 7.92 -17.66 3.18
CA ILE A 266 7.21 -18.78 3.82
C ILE A 266 5.92 -18.25 4.47
N TYR A 267 6.03 -17.21 5.30
CA TYR A 267 4.88 -16.58 5.95
C TYR A 267 3.82 -16.12 4.93
N ALA A 268 4.25 -15.44 3.87
CA ALA A 268 3.33 -15.00 2.82
C ALA A 268 2.68 -16.18 2.09
N THR A 269 3.44 -17.25 1.80
CA THR A 269 2.91 -18.47 1.17
C THR A 269 1.86 -19.15 2.05
N VAL A 270 2.09 -19.25 3.36
CA VAL A 270 1.10 -19.79 4.30
C VAL A 270 -0.19 -18.97 4.26
N LEU A 271 -0.07 -17.64 4.26
CA LEU A 271 -1.25 -16.76 4.19
C LEU A 271 -2.00 -16.85 2.85
N VAL A 272 -1.30 -17.06 1.73
CA VAL A 272 -1.93 -17.26 0.41
C VAL A 272 -2.90 -18.44 0.44
N TRP A 273 -2.54 -19.52 1.14
CA TRP A 273 -3.40 -20.71 1.23
C TRP A 273 -4.40 -20.64 2.38
N TYR A 274 -4.05 -19.98 3.48
CA TYR A 274 -4.92 -19.82 4.64
C TYR A 274 -6.08 -18.85 4.40
N LEU A 275 -5.86 -17.77 3.63
CA LEU A 275 -6.86 -16.74 3.37
C LEU A 275 -7.62 -17.03 2.08
N ASP A 276 -8.94 -16.80 2.09
CA ASP A 276 -9.81 -16.93 0.92
C ASP A 276 -10.98 -15.93 0.96
N GLU A 277 -11.80 -15.89 -0.09
CA GLU A 277 -12.98 -15.03 -0.23
C GLU A 277 -13.93 -15.06 0.99
N SER A 278 -14.01 -16.21 1.67
CA SER A 278 -14.82 -16.39 2.88
C SER A 278 -14.17 -15.88 4.17
N SER A 279 -12.89 -15.51 4.12
CA SER A 279 -12.14 -15.09 5.31
C SER A 279 -12.54 -13.67 5.73
N PRO A 280 -12.67 -13.39 7.05
CA PRO A 280 -12.94 -12.05 7.53
C PRO A 280 -11.92 -11.02 7.02
N ARG A 281 -12.39 -9.84 6.59
CA ARG A 281 -11.54 -8.73 6.12
C ARG A 281 -10.42 -8.36 7.09
N GLY A 282 -10.64 -8.57 8.39
CA GLY A 282 -9.64 -8.35 9.42
C GLY A 282 -8.42 -9.27 9.32
N LEU A 283 -8.60 -10.54 8.92
CA LEU A 283 -7.52 -11.52 8.79
C LEU A 283 -6.62 -11.20 7.60
N TYR A 284 -7.18 -10.65 6.52
CA TYR A 284 -6.40 -10.12 5.40
C TYR A 284 -5.45 -9.00 5.80
N ARG A 285 -5.57 -8.42 7.01
CA ARG A 285 -4.58 -7.47 7.49
C ARG A 285 -3.22 -8.11 7.80
N LEU A 286 -3.21 -9.40 8.12
CA LEU A 286 -1.98 -10.15 8.39
C LEU A 286 -1.09 -10.21 7.15
N SER A 287 -1.67 -10.28 5.95
CA SER A 287 -0.88 -10.27 4.71
C SER A 287 -0.10 -8.96 4.57
N PHE A 288 -0.67 -7.82 4.98
CA PHE A 288 0.03 -6.53 4.92
C PHE A 288 1.25 -6.41 5.82
N HIS A 289 1.41 -7.32 6.80
CA HIS A 289 2.45 -7.23 7.82
C HIS A 289 3.64 -8.17 7.61
N SER A 290 3.79 -8.82 6.46
CA SER A 290 4.98 -9.65 6.21
C SER A 290 6.29 -8.84 6.30
N GLN A 291 6.30 -7.61 5.78
CA GLN A 291 7.46 -6.70 5.90
C GLN A 291 7.65 -6.17 7.32
N THR A 292 6.56 -5.94 8.05
CA THR A 292 6.63 -5.57 9.47
C THR A 292 7.29 -6.68 10.28
N LEU A 293 6.92 -7.94 10.01
CA LEU A 293 7.52 -9.10 10.67
C LEU A 293 9.01 -9.23 10.34
N THR A 294 9.40 -9.03 9.07
CA THR A 294 10.82 -9.00 8.67
C THR A 294 11.61 -7.92 9.41
N ALA A 295 11.05 -6.70 9.49
CA ALA A 295 11.70 -5.59 10.19
C ALA A 295 11.89 -5.88 11.68
N LEU A 296 10.89 -6.49 12.33
CA LEU A 296 10.96 -6.89 13.74
C LEU A 296 12.00 -7.99 13.97
N LEU A 297 12.05 -9.01 13.10
CA LEU A 297 13.04 -10.07 13.18
C LEU A 297 14.46 -9.54 13.02
N TYR A 298 14.68 -8.64 12.06
CA TYR A 298 15.97 -7.99 11.88
C TYR A 298 16.37 -7.17 13.10
N ALA A 299 15.44 -6.37 13.65
CA ALA A 299 15.70 -5.58 14.86
C ALA A 299 16.07 -6.46 16.07
N PHE A 300 15.39 -7.58 16.25
CA PHE A 300 15.68 -8.52 17.33
C PHE A 300 17.06 -9.18 17.15
N ALA A 301 17.39 -9.60 15.93
CA ALA A 301 18.70 -10.18 15.63
C ALA A 301 19.84 -9.18 15.85
N GLU A 302 19.67 -7.93 15.44
CA GLU A 302 20.65 -6.87 15.69
C GLU A 302 20.81 -6.56 17.18
N ALA A 303 19.71 -6.48 17.93
CA ALA A 303 19.76 -6.28 19.38
C ALA A 303 20.49 -7.45 20.09
N ALA A 304 20.24 -8.69 19.66
CA ALA A 304 20.91 -9.87 20.21
C ALA A 304 22.42 -9.87 19.92
N LYS A 305 22.84 -9.46 18.72
CA LYS A 305 24.26 -9.29 18.37
C LYS A 305 24.94 -8.24 19.25
N GLN A 306 24.29 -7.08 19.43
CA GLN A 306 24.82 -6.00 20.27
C GLN A 306 24.94 -6.44 21.74
N TYR A 307 23.94 -7.15 22.25
CA TYR A 307 23.96 -7.68 23.60
C TYR A 307 25.09 -8.69 23.81
N SER A 308 25.29 -9.61 22.85
CA SER A 308 26.40 -10.58 22.90
C SER A 308 27.77 -9.90 22.87
N LEU A 309 27.94 -8.89 22.02
CA LEU A 309 29.17 -8.09 21.97
C LEU A 309 29.44 -7.37 23.30
N TYR A 310 28.41 -6.77 23.90
CA TYR A 310 28.53 -6.13 25.20
C TYR A 310 28.95 -7.11 26.31
N GLN A 311 28.44 -8.34 26.29
CA GLN A 311 28.84 -9.38 27.26
C GLN A 311 30.27 -9.91 27.05
N SER A 312 30.85 -9.70 25.88
CA SER A 312 32.21 -10.18 25.54
C SER A 312 33.33 -9.18 25.86
N ILE A 313 32.98 -7.97 26.31
CA ILE A 313 33.88 -6.89 26.74
C ILE A 313 33.93 -6.88 28.27
#